data_AF-A0A670JMH0-F1
#
_entry.id   AF-A0A670JMH0-F1
#
_cell.length_a   1.000
_cell.length_b   1.000
_cell.length_c   1.000
_cell.angle_alpha   90.00
_cell.angle_beta   90.00
_cell.angle_gamma   90.00
#
_symmetry.space_group_name_H-M   'P 1'
#
loop_
_entity.id
_entity.type
_entity.pdbx_description
1 polymer ?
#
loop_
_entity_poly.entity_id
_entity_poly.type
_entity_poly.pdbx_seq_one_letter_code
_entity_poly.pdbx_strand_id
1 'polypeptide(L)'
;MKPLEKFLKKQGSHLAARAGPGAGGQLPRRQSVSKILLPGFLKEPPEEPPEGGTDTAGDGRWLELRPPDSSLRSPTSFSSEELSPGGGGGGETQLSPESVPTCCWAPLAEPESPDRLLGRINPPHSKPRHFGCPPFFQPLPSVAAAPIFSLDFHVVTFMTASTIPSPPCWKEGEAMHRKRAVLVILLHFLETYKGILQEEEKAGKVIKDLYLLIMKDSSLYHQLEDEILKLHQLVETVELKVTEESHPPSKQVKPLFRHFRRIDSCLQTRVAFRGSDEIFCRVYMPDHSYVTIRSRLSASVQDILASVTEKLQYSDEQPTREEALILVAVASSGEKSVLQPNEECVFTTLGINSHLFACTKESFPSLVPLPEEIQVSPGDTEIHRVEAEDVANHLTAFHWELFRCVHELEFVDYVFHGERGRRETANLELLLQRCSEVQHWVATEVLLCESLGKRAHLLKKFIKVAAVCKQNQDMLTFYAVVIGLNNAPVSRLRLTWEKLPGKFKNLFRKFENLTDPCRNHKSYREVLSRMKPPIIPFVPLILKDLTFLHEASKTLVDGLVNVEKLHSVAEKVRTIRKCRSRPLCLEMESSPQQLQTKAYVRQFQVIDNQNLLFELSHKLESNSQ
;
A
#
# COMPACT_ATOMS: atom_id res chain seq x y z
N MET A 1 -10.38 -35.52 18.36
CA MET A 1 -9.18 -35.95 17.58
C MET A 1 -9.47 -36.72 16.28
N LYS A 2 -10.55 -36.45 15.53
CA LYS A 2 -10.75 -36.96 14.14
C LYS A 2 -11.49 -35.99 13.17
N PRO A 3 -11.25 -34.66 13.22
CA PRO A 3 -11.47 -33.83 12.01
C PRO A 3 -10.21 -33.27 11.33
N LEU A 4 -9.05 -33.21 12.00
CA LEU A 4 -7.83 -32.60 11.44
C LEU A 4 -7.12 -33.48 10.37
N GLU A 5 -7.30 -34.81 10.42
CA GLU A 5 -6.76 -35.74 9.39
C GLU A 5 -7.57 -35.73 8.08
N LYS A 6 -8.83 -35.28 8.08
CA LYS A 6 -9.64 -35.19 6.85
C LYS A 6 -9.29 -33.98 5.99
N PHE A 7 -8.75 -32.91 6.59
CA PHE A 7 -8.30 -31.72 5.86
C PHE A 7 -6.96 -31.98 5.15
N LEU A 8 -6.04 -32.70 5.79
CA LEU A 8 -4.74 -33.07 5.22
C LEU A 8 -4.83 -34.17 4.14
N LYS A 9 -5.90 -34.97 4.10
CA LYS A 9 -6.13 -35.98 3.03
C LYS A 9 -6.81 -35.43 1.77
N LYS A 10 -7.33 -34.20 1.78
CA LYS A 10 -8.07 -33.63 0.63
C LYS A 10 -7.21 -32.85 -0.37
N GLN A 11 -5.92 -32.67 -0.07
CA GLN A 11 -4.92 -32.18 -1.04
C GLN A 11 -4.19 -33.31 -1.82
N GLY A 12 -4.59 -34.58 -1.62
CA GLY A 12 -3.96 -35.75 -2.25
C GLY A 12 -4.82 -36.55 -3.23
N SER A 13 -5.97 -36.05 -3.67
CA SER A 13 -6.82 -36.78 -4.63
C SER A 13 -7.62 -35.86 -5.56
N HIS A 14 -6.93 -35.26 -6.52
CA HIS A 14 -7.52 -34.89 -7.81
C HIS A 14 -6.59 -35.35 -8.93
N LEU A 15 -6.40 -36.66 -9.01
CA LEU A 15 -5.79 -37.35 -10.13
C LEU A 15 -6.58 -38.64 -10.35
N ALA A 16 -7.61 -38.56 -11.18
CA ALA A 16 -8.19 -39.61 -12.02
C ALA A 16 -9.66 -39.28 -12.35
N ALA A 17 -9.90 -38.63 -13.49
CA ALA A 17 -11.15 -38.83 -14.23
C ALA A 17 -10.94 -38.42 -15.70
N ARG A 18 -11.28 -39.36 -16.57
CA ARG A 18 -11.22 -39.33 -18.04
C ARG A 18 -12.05 -38.19 -18.65
N ALA A 19 -11.63 -37.81 -19.85
CA ALA A 19 -12.34 -36.95 -20.80
C ALA A 19 -13.75 -37.46 -21.16
N GLY A 20 -14.67 -36.51 -21.35
CA GLY A 20 -15.97 -36.66 -22.02
C GLY A 20 -16.63 -35.27 -22.18
N PRO A 21 -17.21 -34.93 -23.35
CA PRO A 21 -17.55 -33.55 -23.69
C PRO A 21 -19.00 -33.17 -23.34
N GLY A 22 -19.21 -31.89 -23.01
CA GLY A 22 -20.52 -31.25 -23.20
C GLY A 22 -21.04 -30.43 -22.01
N ALA A 23 -21.49 -29.23 -22.37
CA ALA A 23 -22.40 -28.31 -21.68
C ALA A 23 -21.74 -27.11 -20.98
N GLY A 24 -22.10 -25.93 -21.48
CA GLY A 24 -21.60 -24.62 -21.08
C GLY A 24 -21.80 -24.32 -19.59
N GLY A 25 -20.76 -23.76 -18.99
CA GLY A 25 -20.76 -23.23 -17.64
C GLY A 25 -20.18 -21.83 -17.64
N GLN A 26 -20.88 -20.90 -17.01
CA GLN A 26 -20.47 -19.52 -16.78
C GLN A 26 -19.04 -19.44 -16.22
N LEU A 27 -18.26 -18.50 -16.78
CA LEU A 27 -16.93 -18.12 -16.30
C LEU A 27 -16.97 -17.79 -14.81
N PRO A 28 -16.00 -18.25 -14.00
CA PRO A 28 -15.97 -17.98 -12.58
C PRO A 28 -15.80 -16.48 -12.33
N ARG A 29 -16.64 -15.95 -11.44
CA ARG A 29 -16.58 -14.56 -10.96
C ARG A 29 -15.29 -14.37 -10.13
N ARG A 30 -14.50 -13.36 -10.50
CA ARG A 30 -13.20 -13.01 -9.88
C ARG A 30 -13.30 -12.93 -8.34
N GLN A 31 -12.32 -13.52 -7.66
CA GLN A 31 -11.98 -13.15 -6.29
C GLN A 31 -10.91 -12.06 -6.35
N SER A 32 -11.11 -10.96 -5.62
CA SER A 32 -10.20 -9.81 -5.63
C SER A 32 -8.74 -10.23 -5.40
N VAL A 33 -7.79 -9.56 -6.06
CA VAL A 33 -6.34 -9.65 -5.78
C VAL A 33 -6.04 -9.34 -4.30
N SER A 34 -6.91 -8.57 -3.63
CA SER A 34 -6.90 -8.38 -2.17
C SER A 34 -7.02 -9.68 -1.36
N LYS A 35 -7.61 -10.75 -1.94
CA LYS A 35 -7.68 -12.09 -1.35
C LYS A 35 -6.47 -12.97 -1.68
N ILE A 36 -5.64 -12.58 -2.66
CA ILE A 36 -4.43 -13.29 -3.09
C ILE A 36 -3.22 -12.83 -2.26
N LEU A 37 -3.15 -11.54 -1.92
CA LEU A 37 -2.03 -10.94 -1.17
C LEU A 37 -2.09 -11.11 0.35
N LEU A 38 -3.23 -11.55 0.90
CA LEU A 38 -3.30 -11.99 2.30
C LEU A 38 -2.82 -13.45 2.35
N PRO A 39 -1.65 -13.74 2.96
CA PRO A 39 -1.26 -15.12 3.25
C PRO A 39 -2.44 -15.94 3.78
N GLY A 40 -2.56 -17.21 3.38
CA GLY A 40 -3.67 -18.07 3.79
C GLY A 40 -3.94 -18.10 5.30
N PHE A 41 -2.90 -17.85 6.13
CA PHE A 41 -3.01 -17.77 7.59
C PHE A 41 -3.68 -16.48 8.13
N LEU A 42 -3.86 -15.44 7.32
CA LEU A 42 -4.58 -14.21 7.72
C LEU A 42 -6.09 -14.31 7.46
N LYS A 43 -6.55 -15.38 6.80
CA LYS A 43 -7.94 -15.59 6.37
C LYS A 43 -8.84 -16.19 7.45
N GLU A 44 -8.30 -16.76 8.52
CA GLU A 44 -9.10 -17.42 9.55
C GLU A 44 -9.36 -16.47 10.74
N PRO A 45 -10.63 -16.18 11.07
CA PRO A 45 -10.97 -15.62 12.38
C PRO A 45 -10.75 -16.69 13.46
N PRO A 46 -10.47 -16.29 14.72
CA PRO A 46 -10.36 -17.26 15.81
C PRO A 46 -11.70 -18.00 15.98
N GLU A 47 -11.66 -19.34 15.97
CA GLU A 47 -12.78 -20.17 16.44
C GLU A 47 -12.98 -19.91 17.94
N GLU A 48 -14.15 -19.39 18.32
CA GLU A 48 -14.61 -19.42 19.71
C GLU A 48 -14.96 -20.86 20.10
N PRO A 49 -14.71 -21.27 21.37
CA PRO A 49 -15.06 -22.59 21.83
C PRO A 49 -16.59 -22.78 21.85
N PRO A 50 -17.10 -24.03 21.73
CA PRO A 50 -18.53 -24.27 21.70
C PRO A 50 -19.10 -24.13 23.12
N GLU A 51 -19.96 -23.13 23.35
CA GLU A 51 -20.78 -23.06 24.55
C GLU A 51 -22.14 -23.73 24.32
N GLY A 52 -22.43 -24.72 25.17
CA GLY A 52 -23.75 -25.34 25.29
C GLY A 52 -24.79 -24.36 25.83
N GLY A 53 -26.02 -24.47 25.35
CA GLY A 53 -27.04 -23.45 25.50
C GLY A 53 -27.71 -23.30 26.87
N THR A 54 -28.43 -22.20 27.04
CA THR A 54 -29.88 -22.10 27.34
C THR A 54 -30.30 -20.62 27.36
N ASP A 55 -31.52 -20.35 26.92
CA ASP A 55 -32.15 -19.03 26.75
C ASP A 55 -32.12 -18.13 27.98
N THR A 56 -31.93 -16.82 27.79
CA THR A 56 -32.80 -15.75 28.32
C THR A 56 -32.42 -14.38 27.72
N ALA A 57 -33.45 -13.57 27.45
CA ALA A 57 -33.35 -12.22 26.91
C ALA A 57 -32.87 -11.19 27.96
N GLY A 58 -32.09 -10.19 27.52
CA GLY A 58 -31.95 -8.91 28.23
C GLY A 58 -30.52 -8.41 28.44
N ASP A 59 -30.31 -7.15 28.02
CA ASP A 59 -29.23 -6.22 28.32
C ASP A 59 -27.81 -6.46 27.78
N GLY A 60 -27.44 -5.59 26.83
CA GLY A 60 -26.08 -5.38 26.38
C GLY A 60 -25.23 -4.77 27.48
N ARG A 61 -24.20 -5.51 27.90
CA ARG A 61 -23.08 -4.98 28.68
C ARG A 61 -21.93 -4.63 27.74
N TRP A 62 -21.80 -3.35 27.45
CA TRP A 62 -20.59 -2.79 26.85
C TRP A 62 -19.43 -2.88 27.85
N LEU A 63 -18.27 -3.35 27.38
CA LEU A 63 -17.00 -3.24 28.10
C LEU A 63 -16.61 -1.76 28.18
N GLU A 64 -16.85 -1.13 29.34
CA GLU A 64 -16.31 0.18 29.68
C GLU A 64 -14.78 0.11 29.75
N LEU A 65 -14.10 0.78 28.82
CA LEU A 65 -12.69 1.11 28.95
C LEU A 65 -12.56 2.38 29.81
N ARG A 66 -12.19 2.22 31.08
CA ARG A 66 -11.77 3.35 31.94
C ARG A 66 -10.41 3.88 31.48
N PRO A 67 -10.19 5.21 31.46
CA PRO A 67 -8.87 5.79 31.26
C PRO A 67 -7.99 5.56 32.51
N PRO A 68 -6.66 5.37 32.37
CA PRO A 68 -5.78 5.21 33.53
C PRO A 68 -5.51 6.56 34.20
N ASP A 69 -5.71 6.61 35.51
CA ASP A 69 -5.35 7.73 36.38
C ASP A 69 -3.86 8.04 36.33
N SER A 70 -3.55 9.33 36.20
CA SER A 70 -2.23 9.92 36.37
C SER A 70 -1.93 10.18 37.84
N SER A 71 -0.93 9.49 38.42
CA SER A 71 -0.22 9.99 39.60
C SER A 71 1.17 9.36 39.77
N LEU A 72 2.19 10.15 39.43
CA LEU A 72 3.48 10.34 40.11
C LEU A 72 4.16 9.15 40.84
N ARG A 73 5.35 8.75 40.34
CA ARG A 73 6.64 8.86 41.07
C ARG A 73 7.81 8.31 40.23
N SER A 74 8.84 9.14 40.06
CA SER A 74 10.18 8.75 39.59
C SER A 74 10.92 7.95 40.68
N PRO A 75 11.88 7.07 40.31
CA PRO A 75 13.24 7.32 40.78
C PRO A 75 14.36 6.98 39.76
N THR A 76 15.27 7.95 39.61
CA THR A 76 16.75 7.87 39.63
C THR A 76 17.48 6.68 39.00
N SER A 77 18.19 6.99 37.91
CA SER A 77 19.63 6.75 37.67
C SER A 77 20.32 5.53 38.30
N PHE A 78 20.85 4.65 37.44
CA PHE A 78 22.08 3.92 37.73
C PHE A 78 23.01 3.91 36.50
N SER A 79 24.28 4.10 36.82
CA SER A 79 25.43 4.41 35.98
C SER A 79 25.86 3.24 35.08
N SER A 80 26.51 3.54 33.97
CA SER A 80 27.37 2.59 33.25
C SER A 80 28.76 3.21 33.16
N GLU A 81 29.67 2.68 33.97
CA GLU A 81 31.10 2.93 33.94
C GLU A 81 31.78 2.12 32.83
N GLU A 82 32.72 2.83 32.19
CA GLU A 82 34.00 2.39 31.65
C GLU A 82 34.08 1.29 30.58
N LEU A 83 34.67 1.66 29.44
CA LEU A 83 36.06 1.28 29.12
C LEU A 83 36.52 2.02 27.85
N SER A 84 37.45 2.95 28.01
CA SER A 84 38.35 3.45 26.96
C SER A 84 39.66 2.64 26.98
N PRO A 85 40.41 2.64 25.87
CA PRO A 85 41.73 3.30 25.87
C PRO A 85 41.89 4.13 24.57
N GLY A 86 42.72 5.16 24.41
CA GLY A 86 43.84 5.72 25.15
C GLY A 86 44.77 6.39 24.12
N GLY A 87 45.21 7.63 24.37
CA GLY A 87 46.23 8.38 23.61
C GLY A 87 45.67 9.25 22.47
N GLY A 88 46.05 10.50 22.24
CA GLY A 88 47.07 11.38 22.82
C GLY A 88 47.49 12.41 21.76
N GLY A 89 47.63 13.69 22.13
CA GLY A 89 48.44 14.66 21.38
C GLY A 89 47.73 15.78 20.61
N GLY A 90 47.59 16.95 21.28
CA GLY A 90 47.98 18.31 20.88
C GLY A 90 47.75 18.87 19.46
N GLY A 91 47.22 20.10 19.41
CA GLY A 91 47.44 21.02 18.29
C GLY A 91 46.29 22.02 18.06
N GLU A 92 46.50 23.26 18.48
CA GLU A 92 45.64 24.43 18.22
C GLU A 92 45.46 24.70 16.72
N THR A 93 44.32 25.27 16.30
CA THR A 93 44.20 26.58 15.61
C THR A 93 42.73 26.88 15.25
N GLN A 94 42.34 28.12 15.51
CA GLN A 94 41.03 28.74 15.30
C GLN A 94 40.64 28.87 13.81
N LEU A 95 39.33 28.80 13.51
CA LEU A 95 38.54 29.85 12.81
C LEU A 95 37.17 29.30 12.37
N SER A 96 36.09 29.90 12.87
CA SER A 96 34.75 29.84 12.27
C SER A 96 33.98 31.09 12.68
N PRO A 97 33.33 31.77 11.73
CA PRO A 97 32.08 32.44 11.99
C PRO A 97 31.01 31.94 11.02
N GLU A 98 29.84 31.60 11.56
CA GLU A 98 28.52 32.12 11.14
C GLU A 98 27.42 31.15 11.56
N SER A 99 26.48 31.73 12.29
CA SER A 99 25.36 31.09 12.96
C SER A 99 24.15 31.13 12.04
N VAL A 100 23.55 29.98 11.78
CA VAL A 100 22.22 29.88 11.17
C VAL A 100 21.24 29.50 12.28
N PRO A 101 20.16 30.28 12.51
CA PRO A 101 19.29 30.09 13.66
C PRO A 101 18.42 28.84 13.53
N THR A 102 18.43 28.04 14.58
CA THR A 102 17.54 26.89 14.79
C THR A 102 16.19 27.41 15.27
N CYS A 103 15.14 27.33 14.44
CA CYS A 103 13.78 27.67 14.86
C CYS A 103 13.21 26.58 15.79
N CYS A 104 13.13 26.91 17.07
CA CYS A 104 12.36 26.19 18.08
C CYS A 104 10.86 26.37 17.81
N TRP A 105 10.17 25.32 17.38
CA TRP A 105 8.70 25.27 17.45
C TRP A 105 8.28 24.69 18.79
N ALA A 106 7.69 25.53 19.65
CA ALA A 106 6.90 25.10 20.80
C ALA A 106 5.58 24.47 20.32
N PRO A 107 5.07 23.40 20.95
CA PRO A 107 3.77 22.83 20.59
C PRO A 107 2.63 23.77 21.01
N LEU A 108 1.78 24.14 20.06
CA LEU A 108 0.50 24.81 20.32
C LEU A 108 -0.43 23.87 21.13
N ALA A 109 -1.16 24.47 22.08
CA ALA A 109 -2.02 23.80 23.05
C ALA A 109 -3.12 22.91 22.43
N GLU A 110 -3.45 21.83 23.14
CA GLU A 110 -4.52 20.87 22.83
C GLU A 110 -5.90 21.56 22.78
N PRO A 111 -6.81 21.18 21.86
CA PRO A 111 -8.19 21.62 21.90
C PRO A 111 -9.00 20.82 22.95
N GLU A 112 -9.89 21.54 23.65
CA GLU A 112 -10.75 21.05 24.73
C GLU A 112 -11.69 19.89 24.30
N SER A 113 -11.99 19.01 25.26
CA SER A 113 -12.79 17.77 25.12
C SER A 113 -14.29 18.00 24.77
N PRO A 114 -14.97 17.03 24.13
CA PRO A 114 -16.31 17.23 23.52
C PRO A 114 -17.52 17.30 24.48
N ASP A 115 -17.33 17.22 25.79
CA ASP A 115 -18.44 17.03 26.75
C ASP A 115 -19.26 18.30 27.10
N ARG A 116 -19.04 19.43 26.42
CA ARG A 116 -19.74 20.70 26.73
C ARG A 116 -20.70 21.24 25.67
N LEU A 117 -20.99 20.50 24.59
CA LEU A 117 -21.91 20.96 23.53
C LEU A 117 -23.34 20.37 23.57
N LEU A 118 -23.68 19.52 24.53
CA LEU A 118 -25.01 18.90 24.63
C LEU A 118 -26.01 19.61 25.59
N GLY A 119 -25.68 20.79 26.08
CA GLY A 119 -26.47 21.48 27.11
C GLY A 119 -27.53 22.49 26.64
N ARG A 120 -27.68 22.75 25.33
CA ARG A 120 -28.57 23.82 24.84
C ARG A 120 -29.19 23.50 23.49
N ILE A 121 -30.23 22.66 23.46
CA ILE A 121 -31.44 22.78 22.64
C ILE A 121 -32.44 21.78 23.23
N ASN A 122 -33.45 22.29 23.94
CA ASN A 122 -34.74 21.64 24.14
C ASN A 122 -35.75 22.73 24.50
N PRO A 123 -36.89 22.80 23.81
CA PRO A 123 -38.17 22.70 24.53
C PRO A 123 -39.21 21.87 23.71
N PRO A 124 -40.48 21.71 24.15
CA PRO A 124 -40.95 20.53 24.86
C PRO A 124 -41.97 19.68 24.07
N HIS A 125 -42.26 18.51 24.64
CA HIS A 125 -43.23 17.49 24.24
C HIS A 125 -44.56 17.95 23.60
N SER A 126 -44.94 17.29 22.51
CA SER A 126 -46.34 16.90 22.25
C SER A 126 -46.40 15.55 21.50
N LYS A 127 -47.32 14.68 21.93
CA LYS A 127 -47.55 13.29 21.45
C LYS A 127 -48.43 13.26 20.16
N PRO A 128 -48.51 12.12 19.45
CA PRO A 128 -48.62 12.07 17.99
C PRO A 128 -50.07 12.08 17.47
N ARG A 129 -50.27 12.57 16.25
CA ARG A 129 -51.50 12.33 15.47
C ARG A 129 -51.17 11.41 14.29
N HIS A 130 -51.78 10.23 14.32
CA HIS A 130 -51.94 9.33 13.17
C HIS A 130 -52.67 10.04 12.04
N PHE A 131 -52.09 10.06 10.83
CA PHE A 131 -52.84 10.04 9.56
C PHE A 131 -52.05 9.26 8.51
N GLY A 132 -52.76 8.43 7.76
CA GLY A 132 -52.22 7.29 7.01
C GLY A 132 -51.52 7.60 5.70
N CYS A 133 -50.70 6.65 5.28
CA CYS A 133 -50.23 6.50 3.90
C CYS A 133 -51.39 6.20 2.95
N PRO A 134 -51.26 6.60 1.68
CA PRO A 134 -51.45 5.65 0.59
C PRO A 134 -50.18 5.55 -0.29
N PRO A 135 -50.04 4.44 -1.03
CA PRO A 135 -48.77 4.01 -1.61
C PRO A 135 -48.57 4.62 -3.00
N PHE A 136 -47.37 5.14 -3.27
CA PHE A 136 -46.91 5.29 -4.65
C PHE A 136 -45.46 4.80 -4.76
N PHE A 137 -45.34 3.65 -5.41
CA PHE A 137 -44.08 3.13 -5.94
C PHE A 137 -43.54 4.11 -6.98
N GLN A 138 -42.36 4.69 -6.72
CA GLN A 138 -41.42 5.08 -7.76
C GLN A 138 -40.01 4.69 -7.31
N PRO A 139 -39.22 4.02 -8.17
CA PRO A 139 -37.83 3.74 -7.86
C PRO A 139 -37.03 5.04 -7.96
N LEU A 140 -36.49 5.51 -6.84
CA LEU A 140 -35.48 6.58 -6.86
C LEU A 140 -34.18 6.04 -7.48
N PRO A 141 -33.50 6.84 -8.31
CA PRO A 141 -32.37 6.39 -9.11
C PRO A 141 -31.20 5.98 -8.22
N SER A 142 -30.57 4.88 -8.61
CA SER A 142 -29.24 4.48 -8.14
C SER A 142 -28.31 5.70 -8.12
N VAL A 143 -27.80 6.05 -6.94
CA VAL A 143 -26.70 7.02 -6.79
C VAL A 143 -25.45 6.36 -7.38
N ALA A 144 -25.38 6.45 -8.71
CA ALA A 144 -24.25 6.04 -9.52
C ALA A 144 -23.26 7.19 -9.59
N ALA A 145 -21.98 6.85 -9.43
CA ALA A 145 -20.81 7.54 -9.97
C ALA A 145 -20.76 9.07 -9.77
N ALA A 146 -20.12 9.50 -8.70
CA ALA A 146 -19.49 10.81 -8.62
C ALA A 146 -17.99 10.60 -8.32
N PRO A 147 -17.04 11.15 -9.11
CA PRO A 147 -15.67 11.31 -8.64
C PRO A 147 -15.66 12.00 -7.27
N ILE A 148 -14.57 11.84 -6.50
CA ILE A 148 -14.39 12.41 -5.14
C ILE A 148 -14.72 13.93 -5.09
N PHE A 149 -14.70 14.62 -6.25
CA PHE A 149 -15.09 16.01 -6.44
C PHE A 149 -16.18 16.24 -7.51
N SER A 150 -17.22 15.39 -7.60
CA SER A 150 -18.42 15.72 -8.40
C SER A 150 -19.36 16.64 -7.61
N LEU A 151 -18.86 17.80 -7.18
CA LEU A 151 -19.72 18.94 -6.98
C LEU A 151 -19.81 19.65 -8.33
N ASP A 152 -20.94 19.49 -9.02
CA ASP A 152 -21.31 20.44 -10.07
C ASP A 152 -21.54 21.80 -9.40
N PHE A 153 -20.48 22.60 -9.31
CA PHE A 153 -20.54 24.01 -8.90
C PHE A 153 -21.35 24.87 -9.90
N HIS A 154 -21.91 24.30 -10.97
CA HIS A 154 -22.87 25.00 -11.82
C HIS A 154 -24.16 25.40 -11.09
N VAL A 155 -24.45 24.83 -9.91
CA VAL A 155 -25.55 25.27 -9.05
C VAL A 155 -25.06 26.06 -7.83
N VAL A 156 -23.76 26.14 -7.59
CA VAL A 156 -23.22 27.08 -6.61
C VAL A 156 -22.87 28.36 -7.37
N THR A 157 -23.86 29.23 -7.50
CA THR A 157 -23.59 30.64 -7.72
C THR A 157 -22.66 31.08 -6.60
N PHE A 158 -21.37 31.24 -6.86
CA PHE A 158 -20.52 32.09 -6.05
C PHE A 158 -21.09 33.49 -6.22
N MET A 159 -22.02 33.82 -5.32
CA MET A 159 -22.67 35.11 -5.28
C MET A 159 -21.58 36.13 -5.02
N THR A 160 -21.20 36.85 -6.07
CA THR A 160 -20.35 38.01 -5.97
C THR A 160 -21.02 38.99 -5.01
N ALA A 161 -20.23 39.55 -4.09
CA ALA A 161 -20.68 40.47 -3.04
C ALA A 161 -21.46 41.70 -3.58
N SER A 162 -21.52 41.89 -4.89
CA SER A 162 -22.14 43.02 -5.57
C SER A 162 -23.62 42.84 -5.93
N THR A 163 -24.27 41.68 -5.71
CA THR A 163 -25.61 41.45 -6.31
C THR A 163 -26.77 41.03 -5.40
N ILE A 164 -26.62 40.89 -4.06
CA ILE A 164 -27.77 40.85 -3.13
C ILE A 164 -27.48 41.78 -1.94
N PRO A 165 -28.45 42.57 -1.43
CA PRO A 165 -28.31 43.28 -0.16
C PRO A 165 -27.86 42.28 0.90
N SER A 166 -26.79 42.64 1.61
CA SER A 166 -26.16 41.86 2.68
C SER A 166 -27.15 40.91 3.38
N PRO A 167 -26.85 39.59 3.48
CA PRO A 167 -27.56 38.73 4.43
C PRO A 167 -27.53 39.43 5.80
N PRO A 168 -28.61 39.34 6.60
CA PRO A 168 -28.84 40.21 7.76
C PRO A 168 -27.53 40.44 8.51
N CYS A 169 -27.08 41.70 8.44
CA CYS A 169 -25.74 42.18 8.77
C CYS A 169 -25.01 41.29 9.77
N TRP A 170 -24.11 40.44 9.28
CA TRP A 170 -23.16 39.72 10.13
C TRP A 170 -22.49 40.75 11.03
N LYS A 171 -22.41 40.46 12.34
CA LYS A 171 -21.76 41.39 13.27
C LYS A 171 -20.33 41.65 12.80
N GLU A 172 -19.87 42.89 12.97
CA GLU A 172 -18.51 43.30 12.61
C GLU A 172 -17.50 42.31 13.26
N GLY A 173 -16.68 41.67 12.42
CA GLY A 173 -15.75 40.60 12.83
C GLY A 173 -16.22 39.16 12.59
N GLU A 174 -17.52 38.86 12.54
CA GLU A 174 -18.02 37.48 12.36
C GLU A 174 -17.70 36.94 10.95
N ALA A 175 -17.79 37.80 9.93
CA ALA A 175 -17.40 37.47 8.56
C ALA A 175 -15.90 37.13 8.44
N MET A 176 -15.04 37.86 9.16
CA MET A 176 -13.60 37.63 9.16
C MET A 176 -13.26 36.27 9.77
N HIS A 177 -13.85 35.94 10.92
CA HIS A 177 -13.64 34.63 11.58
C HIS A 177 -14.08 33.47 10.68
N ARG A 178 -15.20 33.60 9.98
CA ARG A 178 -15.68 32.58 9.03
C ARG A 178 -14.75 32.44 7.83
N LYS A 179 -14.28 33.54 7.24
CA LYS A 179 -13.29 33.53 6.14
C LYS A 179 -11.98 32.88 6.57
N ARG A 180 -11.49 33.22 7.77
CA ARG A 180 -10.30 32.59 8.36
C ARG A 180 -10.49 31.09 8.53
N ALA A 181 -11.64 30.64 9.05
CA ALA A 181 -11.92 29.21 9.21
C ALA A 181 -11.91 28.46 7.87
N VAL A 182 -12.53 29.03 6.82
CA VAL A 182 -12.50 28.46 5.46
C VAL A 182 -11.06 28.39 4.93
N LEU A 183 -10.27 29.46 5.13
CA LEU A 183 -8.88 29.51 4.71
C LEU A 183 -8.02 28.46 5.42
N VAL A 184 -8.19 28.27 6.73
CA VAL A 184 -7.50 27.23 7.50
C VAL A 184 -7.82 25.83 6.98
N ILE A 185 -9.10 25.55 6.70
CA ILE A 185 -9.52 24.26 6.12
C ILE A 185 -8.90 24.06 4.73
N LEU A 186 -8.93 25.10 3.88
CA LEU A 186 -8.34 25.06 2.54
C LEU A 186 -6.83 24.81 2.59
N LEU A 187 -6.09 25.53 3.45
CA LEU A 187 -4.66 25.33 3.63
C LEU A 187 -4.34 23.89 4.08
N HIS A 188 -5.10 23.38 5.05
CA HIS A 188 -4.93 22.00 5.51
C HIS A 188 -5.22 20.98 4.40
N PHE A 189 -6.27 21.21 3.62
CA PHE A 189 -6.64 20.39 2.47
C PHE A 189 -5.52 20.39 1.41
N LEU A 190 -5.04 21.57 1.00
CA LEU A 190 -3.97 21.68 0.01
C LEU A 190 -2.67 21.03 0.47
N GLU A 191 -2.25 21.25 1.72
CA GLU A 191 -1.04 20.61 2.26
C GLU A 191 -1.15 19.09 2.26
N THR A 192 -2.34 18.56 2.60
CA THR A 192 -2.60 17.12 2.63
C THR A 192 -2.63 16.51 1.23
N TYR A 193 -3.24 17.19 0.24
CA TYR A 193 -3.56 16.59 -1.06
C TYR A 193 -2.73 17.12 -2.23
N LYS A 194 -1.76 18.03 -2.03
CA LYS A 194 -0.99 18.69 -3.10
C LYS A 194 -0.46 17.75 -4.18
N GLY A 195 0.00 16.56 -3.81
CA GLY A 195 0.54 15.59 -4.75
C GLY A 195 -0.50 14.87 -5.61
N ILE A 196 -1.75 14.77 -5.15
CA ILE A 196 -2.87 14.12 -5.85
C ILE A 196 -3.66 15.13 -6.66
N LEU A 197 -3.79 16.37 -6.16
CA LEU A 197 -4.54 17.45 -6.83
C LEU A 197 -4.01 17.77 -8.23
N GLN A 198 -2.74 17.47 -8.51
CA GLN A 198 -2.15 17.56 -9.85
C GLN A 198 -2.82 16.64 -10.89
N GLU A 199 -3.50 15.57 -10.46
CA GLU A 199 -4.22 14.65 -11.36
C GLU A 199 -5.69 15.03 -11.59
N GLU A 200 -6.26 15.89 -10.74
CA GLU A 200 -7.68 16.20 -10.72
C GLU A 200 -7.94 17.62 -11.27
N GLU A 201 -8.05 17.74 -12.59
CA GLU A 201 -8.28 19.02 -13.28
C GLU A 201 -9.50 19.79 -12.71
N LYS A 202 -10.58 19.06 -12.40
CA LYS A 202 -11.79 19.64 -11.80
C LYS A 202 -11.51 20.26 -10.43
N ALA A 203 -10.82 19.53 -9.55
CA ALA A 203 -10.43 20.06 -8.24
C ALA A 203 -9.51 21.28 -8.39
N GLY A 204 -8.60 21.22 -9.37
CA GLY A 204 -7.72 22.32 -9.68
C GLY A 204 -8.43 23.60 -10.09
N LYS A 205 -9.46 23.50 -10.94
CA LYS A 205 -10.31 24.64 -11.31
C LYS A 205 -11.00 25.27 -10.09
N VAL A 206 -11.60 24.44 -9.23
CA VAL A 206 -12.28 24.92 -8.00
C VAL A 206 -11.30 25.64 -7.06
N ILE A 207 -10.09 25.09 -6.88
CA ILE A 207 -9.05 25.72 -6.04
C ILE A 207 -8.62 27.06 -6.64
N LYS A 208 -8.44 27.14 -7.96
CA LYS A 208 -8.06 28.39 -8.65
C LYS A 208 -9.13 29.46 -8.51
N ASP A 209 -10.40 29.10 -8.71
CA ASP A 209 -11.52 30.03 -8.56
C ASP A 209 -11.61 30.56 -7.12
N LEU A 210 -11.47 29.67 -6.13
CA LEU A 210 -11.46 30.03 -4.71
C LEU A 210 -10.27 30.93 -4.35
N TYR A 211 -9.07 30.63 -4.87
CA TYR A 211 -7.87 31.45 -4.70
C TYR A 211 -8.09 32.87 -5.25
N LEU A 212 -8.62 33.01 -6.47
CA LEU A 212 -8.89 34.32 -7.07
C LEU A 212 -9.90 35.14 -6.27
N LEU A 213 -10.92 34.50 -5.69
CA LEU A 213 -11.87 35.16 -4.78
C LEU A 213 -11.20 35.65 -3.49
N ILE A 214 -10.34 34.82 -2.88
CA ILE A 214 -9.60 35.18 -1.67
C ILE A 214 -8.63 36.35 -1.94
N MET A 215 -7.94 36.33 -3.08
CA MET A 215 -7.02 37.42 -3.47
C MET A 215 -7.74 38.75 -3.69
N LYS A 216 -8.96 38.75 -4.25
CA LYS A 216 -9.77 39.97 -4.40
C LYS A 216 -10.12 40.60 -3.06
N ASP A 217 -10.34 39.78 -2.04
CA ASP A 217 -10.69 40.22 -0.69
C ASP A 217 -9.46 40.56 0.16
N SER A 218 -8.24 40.28 -0.30
CA SER A 218 -7.01 40.44 0.49
C SER A 218 -6.81 41.87 1.00
N SER A 219 -7.21 42.88 0.23
CA SER A 219 -7.11 44.29 0.63
C SER A 219 -8.11 44.69 1.72
N LEU A 220 -9.17 43.90 1.92
CA LEU A 220 -10.19 44.16 2.94
C LEU A 220 -9.86 43.48 4.28
N TYR A 221 -8.95 42.49 4.28
CA TYR A 221 -8.64 41.67 5.47
C TYR A 221 -7.13 41.51 5.68
N HIS A 222 -6.43 42.62 5.97
CA HIS A 222 -4.98 42.62 6.24
C HIS A 222 -4.53 41.65 7.35
N GLN A 223 -5.41 41.32 8.30
CA GLN A 223 -5.11 40.35 9.37
C GLN A 223 -4.95 38.89 8.88
N LEU A 224 -5.29 38.60 7.62
CA LEU A 224 -5.16 37.28 7.01
C LEU A 224 -3.99 37.19 6.01
N GLU A 225 -3.15 38.22 5.94
CA GLU A 225 -2.06 38.32 4.95
C GLU A 225 -1.11 37.11 5.01
N ASP A 226 -0.75 36.65 6.21
CA ASP A 226 0.10 35.47 6.40
C ASP A 226 -0.53 34.19 5.85
N GLU A 227 -1.81 33.93 6.14
CA GLU A 227 -2.52 32.77 5.63
C GLU A 227 -2.75 32.85 4.11
N ILE A 228 -2.98 34.04 3.57
CA ILE A 228 -3.11 34.28 2.12
C ILE A 228 -1.77 34.05 1.41
N LEU A 229 -0.65 34.49 2.00
CA LEU A 229 0.68 34.24 1.46
C LEU A 229 1.00 32.74 1.43
N LYS A 230 0.64 32.00 2.48
CA LYS A 230 0.76 30.53 2.49
C LYS A 230 -0.12 29.88 1.43
N LEU A 231 -1.34 30.37 1.23
CA LEU A 231 -2.23 29.88 0.17
C LEU A 231 -1.61 30.10 -1.21
N HIS A 232 -1.05 31.29 -1.45
CA HIS A 232 -0.35 31.61 -2.69
C HIS A 232 0.79 30.63 -2.97
N GLN A 233 1.67 30.40 -1.99
CA GLN A 233 2.77 29.42 -2.12
C GLN A 233 2.29 28.00 -2.43
N LEU A 234 1.21 27.56 -1.76
CA LEU A 234 0.65 26.22 -1.99
C LEU A 234 0.01 26.09 -3.36
N VAL A 235 -0.76 27.08 -3.80
CA VAL A 235 -1.42 27.09 -5.11
C VAL A 235 -0.38 27.10 -6.24
N GLU A 236 0.72 27.84 -6.09
CA GLU A 236 1.85 27.81 -7.03
C GLU A 236 2.51 26.42 -7.06
N THR A 237 2.76 25.82 -5.89
CA THR A 237 3.39 24.49 -5.78
C THR A 237 2.56 23.36 -6.38
N VAL A 238 1.22 23.47 -6.34
CA VAL A 238 0.33 22.45 -6.90
C VAL A 238 0.36 22.44 -8.44
N GLU A 239 1.02 23.41 -9.11
CA GLU A 239 1.03 23.53 -10.58
C GLU A 239 -0.37 23.26 -11.15
N LEU A 240 -1.35 24.07 -10.77
CA LEU A 240 -2.68 24.03 -11.37
C LEU A 240 -2.58 24.44 -12.85
N LYS A 241 -2.11 23.50 -13.69
CA LYS A 241 -1.95 23.64 -15.13
C LYS A 241 -3.33 23.84 -15.71
N VAL A 242 -3.72 25.11 -15.86
CA VAL A 242 -4.62 25.46 -16.95
C VAL A 242 -3.81 25.19 -18.21
N THR A 243 -4.36 24.37 -19.09
CA THR A 243 -3.89 24.14 -20.43
C THR A 243 -3.96 25.45 -21.21
N GLU A 244 -3.04 26.39 -20.95
CA GLU A 244 -2.62 27.33 -21.96
C GLU A 244 -1.58 26.60 -22.81
N GLU A 245 -1.88 26.49 -24.10
CA GLU A 245 -1.11 25.83 -25.14
C GLU A 245 0.40 26.16 -25.03
N SER A 246 1.11 25.38 -24.25
CA SER A 246 2.57 25.34 -24.24
C SER A 246 2.95 23.90 -23.96
N HIS A 247 3.78 23.35 -24.85
CA HIS A 247 4.10 21.93 -24.93
C HIS A 247 4.28 21.30 -23.55
N PRO A 248 3.65 20.15 -23.26
CA PRO A 248 3.83 19.49 -21.98
C PRO A 248 5.34 19.30 -21.76
N PRO A 249 5.90 19.74 -20.62
CA PRO A 249 7.32 19.51 -20.34
C PRO A 249 7.55 18.02 -20.55
N SER A 250 8.55 17.64 -21.35
CA SER A 250 8.72 16.27 -21.81
C SER A 250 8.59 15.32 -20.62
N LYS A 251 7.42 14.69 -20.47
CA LYS A 251 7.14 13.89 -19.28
C LYS A 251 8.11 12.72 -19.36
N GLN A 252 9.08 12.71 -18.45
CA GLN A 252 10.07 11.65 -18.41
C GLN A 252 9.31 10.35 -18.18
N VAL A 253 9.43 9.39 -19.12
CA VAL A 253 8.73 8.12 -19.01
C VAL A 253 9.25 7.41 -17.77
N LYS A 254 8.36 7.15 -16.80
CA LYS A 254 8.75 6.50 -15.56
C LYS A 254 8.88 5.00 -15.84
N PRO A 255 10.03 4.38 -15.54
CA PRO A 255 10.18 2.95 -15.72
C PRO A 255 9.30 2.23 -14.70
N LEU A 256 8.23 1.59 -15.16
CA LEU A 256 7.49 0.65 -14.33
C LEU A 256 8.45 -0.49 -14.00
N PHE A 257 8.71 -0.63 -12.71
CA PHE A 257 9.63 -1.65 -12.24
C PHE A 257 9.11 -3.04 -12.64
N ARG A 258 10.02 -3.95 -12.99
CA ARG A 258 9.84 -5.31 -13.58
C ARG A 258 9.87 -5.41 -15.11
N HIS A 259 9.22 -4.52 -15.85
CA HIS A 259 9.09 -4.69 -17.31
C HIS A 259 10.34 -4.25 -18.09
N PHE A 260 11.16 -3.39 -17.48
CA PHE A 260 12.41 -2.88 -18.06
C PHE A 260 13.56 -2.98 -17.06
N ARG A 261 14.28 -4.11 -17.09
CA ARG A 261 15.48 -4.36 -16.28
C ARG A 261 16.69 -3.56 -16.83
N ARG A 262 16.66 -2.23 -16.74
CA ARG A 262 17.83 -1.36 -17.02
C ARG A 262 18.57 -1.05 -15.72
N ILE A 263 19.87 -1.31 -15.70
CA ILE A 263 20.75 -1.18 -14.53
C ILE A 263 20.75 0.26 -13.99
N ASP A 264 20.77 1.27 -14.86
CA ASP A 264 20.81 2.67 -14.41
C ASP A 264 19.50 3.12 -13.71
N SER A 265 18.37 2.50 -14.08
CA SER A 265 17.07 2.82 -13.51
C SER A 265 16.90 2.30 -12.08
N CYS A 266 17.53 1.16 -11.72
CA CYS A 266 17.32 0.60 -10.40
C CYS A 266 18.03 1.39 -9.30
N LEU A 267 19.08 2.15 -9.63
CA LEU A 267 19.83 2.94 -8.64
C LEU A 267 19.15 4.28 -8.29
N GLN A 268 18.18 4.73 -9.10
CA GLN A 268 17.45 5.98 -8.90
C GLN A 268 16.53 5.92 -7.67
N THR A 269 16.48 7.00 -6.89
CA THR A 269 15.55 7.15 -5.77
C THR A 269 14.11 7.08 -6.27
N ARG A 270 13.24 6.36 -5.56
CA ARG A 270 11.84 6.25 -5.97
C ARG A 270 11.09 7.56 -5.78
N VAL A 271 10.29 7.88 -6.79
CA VAL A 271 9.30 8.95 -6.79
C VAL A 271 7.94 8.30 -6.94
N ALA A 272 6.94 8.87 -6.28
CA ALA A 272 5.59 8.34 -6.33
C ALA A 272 5.06 8.30 -7.77
N PHE A 273 4.41 7.20 -8.10
CA PHE A 273 3.65 7.06 -9.32
C PHE A 273 2.31 7.80 -9.20
N ARG A 274 1.87 8.28 -10.35
CA ARG A 274 0.66 9.03 -10.60
C ARG A 274 -0.07 8.36 -11.76
N GLY A 275 -1.41 8.38 -11.76
CA GLY A 275 -2.20 7.75 -12.81
C GLY A 275 -1.90 8.33 -14.20
N SER A 276 -1.55 9.62 -14.24
CA SER A 276 -1.17 10.33 -15.47
C SER A 276 0.28 10.09 -15.93
N ASP A 277 1.08 9.35 -15.17
CA ASP A 277 2.45 9.00 -15.56
C ASP A 277 2.43 8.07 -16.77
N GLU A 278 3.33 8.34 -17.71
CA GLU A 278 3.55 7.47 -18.85
C GLU A 278 4.61 6.43 -18.52
N ILE A 279 4.36 5.21 -18.97
CA ILE A 279 5.22 4.05 -18.81
C ILE A 279 5.44 3.40 -20.18
N PHE A 280 6.58 2.73 -20.34
CA PHE A 280 6.71 1.71 -21.37
C PHE A 280 6.24 0.38 -20.81
N CYS A 281 5.53 -0.41 -21.61
CA CYS A 281 5.13 -1.77 -21.27
C CYS A 281 5.32 -2.70 -22.47
N ARG A 282 5.70 -3.95 -22.20
CA ARG A 282 5.75 -5.01 -23.19
C ARG A 282 4.44 -5.81 -23.12
N VAL A 283 3.76 -5.93 -24.25
CA VAL A 283 2.60 -6.82 -24.39
C VAL A 283 2.99 -7.92 -25.35
N TYR A 284 2.93 -9.16 -24.87
CA TYR A 284 3.38 -10.35 -25.56
C TYR A 284 2.27 -10.94 -26.44
N MET A 285 2.67 -11.65 -27.49
CA MET A 285 1.79 -12.41 -28.37
C MET A 285 1.89 -13.92 -28.05
N PRO A 286 1.00 -14.77 -28.58
CA PRO A 286 1.03 -16.21 -28.31
C PRO A 286 2.34 -16.91 -28.69
N ASP A 287 3.10 -16.36 -29.64
CA ASP A 287 4.41 -16.84 -30.07
C ASP A 287 5.59 -16.28 -29.25
N HIS A 288 5.28 -15.55 -28.16
CA HIS A 288 6.24 -14.87 -27.28
C HIS A 288 7.00 -13.70 -27.90
N SER A 289 6.66 -13.30 -29.13
CA SER A 289 7.02 -11.97 -29.62
C SER A 289 6.31 -10.90 -28.78
N TYR A 290 6.82 -9.66 -28.77
CA TYR A 290 6.17 -8.59 -28.03
C TYR A 290 6.20 -7.25 -28.77
N VAL A 291 5.20 -6.42 -28.49
CA VAL A 291 5.20 -5.00 -28.83
C VAL A 291 5.48 -4.18 -27.59
N THR A 292 6.27 -3.12 -27.74
CA THR A 292 6.46 -2.13 -26.67
C THR A 292 5.54 -0.95 -26.92
N ILE A 293 4.60 -0.73 -26.00
CA ILE A 293 3.67 0.40 -26.03
C ILE A 293 4.11 1.47 -25.02
N ARG A 294 3.85 2.74 -25.37
CA ARG A 294 3.85 3.85 -24.42
C ARG A 294 2.42 4.02 -23.95
N SER A 295 2.16 3.85 -22.65
CA SER A 295 0.82 3.88 -22.09
C SER A 295 0.80 4.69 -20.79
N ARG A 296 -0.35 5.23 -20.41
CA ARG A 296 -0.54 5.82 -19.08
C ARG A 296 -0.69 4.71 -18.06
N LEU A 297 -0.22 4.92 -16.83
CA LEU A 297 -0.43 3.96 -15.75
C LEU A 297 -1.93 3.69 -15.50
N SER A 298 -2.77 4.71 -15.68
CA SER A 298 -4.23 4.66 -15.59
C SER A 298 -4.97 4.19 -16.83
N ALA A 299 -4.26 3.78 -17.90
CA ALA A 299 -4.91 3.35 -19.13
C ALA A 299 -5.87 2.17 -18.88
N SER A 300 -7.02 2.21 -19.56
CA SER A 300 -7.93 1.09 -19.58
C SER A 300 -7.38 -0.06 -20.44
N VAL A 301 -7.88 -1.27 -20.24
CA VAL A 301 -7.56 -2.41 -21.10
C VAL A 301 -7.90 -2.11 -22.56
N GLN A 302 -8.99 -1.39 -22.82
CA GLN A 302 -9.36 -0.95 -24.17
C GLN A 302 -8.29 -0.03 -24.79
N ASP A 303 -7.78 0.94 -24.04
CA ASP A 303 -6.71 1.85 -24.52
C ASP A 303 -5.41 1.09 -24.80
N ILE A 304 -5.09 0.11 -23.95
CA ILE A 304 -3.93 -0.77 -24.12
C ILE A 304 -4.06 -1.58 -25.40
N LEU A 305 -5.21 -2.23 -25.62
CA LEU A 305 -5.48 -3.01 -26.83
C LEU A 305 -5.49 -2.15 -28.10
N ALA A 306 -6.01 -0.93 -28.03
CA ALA A 306 -5.94 0.02 -29.14
C ALA A 306 -4.49 0.35 -29.49
N SER A 307 -3.65 0.65 -28.49
CA SER A 307 -2.22 0.94 -28.67
C SER A 307 -1.45 -0.26 -29.26
N VAL A 308 -1.79 -1.48 -28.82
CA VAL A 308 -1.21 -2.73 -29.36
C VAL A 308 -1.63 -2.93 -30.82
N THR A 309 -2.92 -2.76 -31.12
CA THR A 309 -3.47 -2.93 -32.47
C THR A 309 -2.86 -1.94 -33.45
N GLU A 310 -2.73 -0.67 -33.06
CA GLU A 310 -2.05 0.37 -33.85
C GLU A 310 -0.62 -0.06 -34.19
N LYS A 311 0.15 -0.55 -33.20
CA LYS A 311 1.53 -1.00 -33.40
C LYS A 311 1.64 -2.25 -34.29
N LEU A 312 0.68 -3.16 -34.23
CA LEU A 312 0.65 -4.35 -35.08
C LEU A 312 0.28 -4.01 -36.52
N GLN A 313 -0.60 -3.03 -36.75
CA GLN A 313 -1.00 -2.58 -38.10
C GLN A 313 0.14 -1.90 -38.88
N TYR A 314 1.17 -1.39 -38.20
CA TYR A 314 2.39 -0.88 -38.85
C TYR A 314 3.32 -2.01 -39.35
N SER A 315 3.03 -3.29 -39.07
CA SER A 315 3.76 -4.41 -39.67
C SER A 315 3.10 -4.79 -41.01
N ASP A 316 3.87 -4.77 -42.09
CA ASP A 316 3.44 -4.88 -43.50
C ASP A 316 2.77 -6.22 -43.91
N GLU A 317 2.36 -7.07 -42.97
CA GLU A 317 1.81 -8.40 -43.26
C GLU A 317 0.29 -8.47 -43.09
N GLN A 318 -0.40 -8.15 -44.19
CA GLN A 318 -1.79 -8.51 -44.57
C GLN A 318 -2.99 -7.89 -43.81
N PRO A 319 -3.98 -7.31 -44.54
CA PRO A 319 -5.21 -6.76 -43.98
C PRO A 319 -6.29 -7.84 -43.83
N THR A 320 -5.97 -9.00 -43.25
CA THR A 320 -6.93 -10.09 -43.12
C THR A 320 -7.20 -10.42 -41.67
N ARG A 321 -8.36 -9.92 -41.23
CA ARG A 321 -9.12 -10.15 -40.00
C ARG A 321 -8.82 -9.19 -38.85
N GLU A 322 -9.75 -8.26 -38.66
CA GLU A 322 -10.05 -7.61 -37.37
C GLU A 322 -10.55 -8.64 -36.34
N GLU A 323 -9.74 -9.66 -36.03
CA GLU A 323 -10.05 -10.55 -34.93
C GLU A 323 -9.86 -9.77 -33.62
N ALA A 324 -10.96 -9.54 -32.91
CA ALA A 324 -10.96 -8.78 -31.67
C ALA A 324 -9.98 -9.39 -30.65
N LEU A 325 -8.87 -8.69 -30.44
CA LEU A 325 -7.87 -9.05 -29.43
C LEU A 325 -8.48 -8.95 -28.03
N ILE A 326 -8.06 -9.85 -27.16
CA ILE A 326 -8.30 -9.80 -25.72
C ILE A 326 -6.97 -9.66 -25.00
N LEU A 327 -6.99 -8.95 -23.86
CA LEU A 327 -5.83 -8.81 -22.99
C LEU A 327 -5.90 -9.85 -21.87
N VAL A 328 -4.79 -10.54 -21.64
CA VAL A 328 -4.70 -11.67 -20.72
C VAL A 328 -3.46 -11.51 -19.86
N ALA A 329 -3.59 -11.56 -18.54
CA ALA A 329 -2.45 -11.72 -17.65
C ALA A 329 -2.16 -13.21 -17.45
N VAL A 330 -0.92 -13.62 -17.76
CA VAL A 330 -0.44 -15.01 -17.61
C VAL A 330 0.60 -15.04 -16.51
N ALA A 331 0.33 -15.80 -15.44
CA ALA A 331 1.24 -15.99 -14.33
C ALA A 331 2.30 -17.07 -14.63
N SER A 332 3.41 -17.07 -13.90
CA SER A 332 4.47 -18.10 -13.97
C SER A 332 3.97 -19.53 -13.66
N SER A 333 2.84 -19.65 -12.96
CA SER A 333 2.14 -20.92 -12.71
C SER A 333 1.42 -21.48 -13.93
N GLY A 334 1.28 -20.70 -15.01
CA GLY A 334 0.42 -21.01 -16.15
C GLY A 334 -1.04 -20.59 -15.96
N GLU A 335 -1.40 -20.02 -14.80
CA GLU A 335 -2.72 -19.43 -14.59
C GLU A 335 -2.94 -18.25 -15.54
N LYS A 336 -4.12 -18.21 -16.17
CA LYS A 336 -4.50 -17.20 -17.15
C LYS A 336 -5.71 -16.44 -16.65
N SER A 337 -5.65 -15.12 -16.70
CA SER A 337 -6.75 -14.24 -16.31
C SER A 337 -7.06 -13.26 -17.44
N VAL A 338 -8.27 -13.36 -18.00
CA VAL A 338 -8.75 -12.43 -19.04
C VAL A 338 -9.17 -11.12 -18.36
N LEU A 339 -8.63 -10.01 -18.84
CA LEU A 339 -8.90 -8.67 -18.30
C LEU A 339 -10.09 -8.05 -19.04
N GLN A 340 -11.01 -7.43 -18.30
CA GLN A 340 -12.18 -6.79 -18.90
C GLN A 340 -11.80 -5.45 -19.56
N PRO A 341 -12.45 -5.04 -20.67
CA PRO A 341 -12.09 -3.81 -21.40
C PRO A 341 -12.12 -2.53 -20.55
N ASN A 342 -12.98 -2.49 -19.53
CA ASN A 342 -13.16 -1.36 -18.63
C ASN A 342 -12.26 -1.42 -17.37
N GLU A 343 -11.42 -2.45 -17.22
CA GLU A 343 -10.44 -2.48 -16.14
C GLU A 343 -9.33 -1.44 -16.43
N GLU A 344 -8.91 -0.75 -15.38
CA GLU A 344 -7.84 0.26 -15.42
C GLU A 344 -6.69 -0.17 -14.50
N CYS A 345 -5.52 0.44 -14.68
CA CYS A 345 -4.34 0.22 -13.84
C CYS A 345 -3.87 -1.23 -13.75
N VAL A 346 -4.08 -2.02 -14.80
CA VAL A 346 -3.75 -3.44 -14.80
C VAL A 346 -2.26 -3.70 -14.52
N PHE A 347 -1.38 -2.77 -14.90
CA PHE A 347 0.07 -2.89 -14.74
C PHE A 347 0.55 -3.03 -13.30
N THR A 348 -0.09 -2.36 -12.34
CA THR A 348 0.31 -2.42 -10.91
C THR A 348 -0.30 -3.61 -10.19
N THR A 349 -1.27 -4.30 -10.82
CA THR A 349 -1.99 -5.44 -10.22
C THR A 349 -1.43 -6.81 -10.61
N LEU A 350 -0.48 -6.86 -11.53
CA LEU A 350 0.13 -8.10 -12.01
C LEU A 350 0.84 -8.86 -10.87
N GLY A 351 0.91 -10.18 -10.97
CA GLY A 351 1.81 -10.98 -10.12
C GLY A 351 3.29 -10.63 -10.35
N ILE A 352 4.18 -11.20 -9.54
CA ILE A 352 5.62 -10.85 -9.59
C ILE A 352 6.22 -11.17 -10.95
N ASN A 353 5.96 -12.38 -11.45
CA ASN A 353 6.38 -12.85 -12.76
C ASN A 353 5.18 -13.08 -13.69
N SER A 354 4.18 -12.20 -13.62
CA SER A 354 3.04 -12.23 -14.52
C SER A 354 3.22 -11.24 -15.66
N HIS A 355 2.89 -11.69 -16.88
CA HIS A 355 3.07 -10.91 -18.10
C HIS A 355 1.75 -10.70 -18.82
N LEU A 356 1.62 -9.57 -19.51
CA LEU A 356 0.45 -9.25 -20.33
C LEU A 356 0.61 -9.83 -21.72
N PHE A 357 -0.42 -10.53 -22.18
CA PHE A 357 -0.55 -11.08 -23.51
C PHE A 357 -1.75 -10.45 -24.23
N ALA A 358 -1.57 -10.10 -25.50
CA ALA A 358 -2.68 -9.84 -26.40
C ALA A 358 -2.85 -11.06 -27.32
N CYS A 359 -4.05 -11.61 -27.37
CA CYS A 359 -4.33 -12.79 -28.18
C CYS A 359 -5.76 -12.78 -28.69
N THR A 360 -6.07 -13.65 -29.63
CA THR A 360 -7.44 -13.91 -30.07
C THR A 360 -8.10 -14.90 -29.11
N LYS A 361 -9.44 -15.00 -29.14
CA LYS A 361 -10.16 -16.00 -28.34
C LYS A 361 -9.77 -17.44 -28.68
N GLU A 362 -9.36 -17.69 -29.92
CA GLU A 362 -8.94 -19.01 -30.39
C GLU A 362 -7.55 -19.40 -29.87
N SER A 363 -6.63 -18.44 -29.75
CA SER A 363 -5.27 -18.66 -29.24
C SER A 363 -5.14 -18.58 -27.72
N PHE A 364 -6.17 -18.13 -27.01
CA PHE A 364 -6.18 -18.07 -25.54
C PHE A 364 -5.81 -19.41 -24.85
N PRO A 365 -6.37 -20.57 -25.25
CA PRO A 365 -6.05 -21.84 -24.62
C PRO A 365 -4.58 -22.27 -24.79
N SER A 366 -3.90 -21.81 -25.84
CA SER A 366 -2.49 -22.16 -26.12
C SER A 366 -1.47 -21.25 -25.47
N LEU A 367 -1.88 -20.13 -24.84
CA LEU A 367 -0.95 -19.26 -24.12
C LEU A 367 -0.17 -20.04 -23.05
N VAL A 368 1.13 -19.77 -22.93
CA VAL A 368 1.99 -20.34 -21.89
C VAL A 368 2.87 -19.23 -21.31
N PRO A 369 3.35 -19.36 -20.06
CA PRO A 369 4.27 -18.40 -19.47
C PRO A 369 5.54 -18.27 -20.32
N LEU A 370 6.24 -17.14 -20.18
CA LEU A 370 7.49 -16.91 -20.88
C LEU A 370 8.55 -17.94 -20.45
N PRO A 371 9.41 -18.42 -21.37
CA PRO A 371 10.41 -19.44 -21.06
C PRO A 371 11.35 -19.02 -19.92
N GLU A 372 11.69 -17.73 -19.81
CA GLU A 372 12.55 -17.20 -18.76
C GLU A 372 11.94 -17.31 -17.36
N GLU A 373 10.61 -17.36 -17.25
CA GLU A 373 9.91 -17.50 -15.97
C GLU A 373 9.72 -18.97 -15.56
N ILE A 374 9.88 -19.89 -16.52
CA ILE A 374 9.80 -21.34 -16.31
C ILE A 374 11.21 -21.90 -16.06
N GLN A 375 12.22 -21.37 -16.75
CA GLN A 375 13.59 -21.84 -16.65
C GLN A 375 14.25 -21.36 -15.35
N VAL A 376 14.71 -22.32 -14.57
CA VAL A 376 15.44 -22.07 -13.33
C VAL A 376 16.84 -21.59 -13.68
N SER A 377 17.11 -20.31 -13.42
CA SER A 377 18.47 -19.78 -13.46
C SER A 377 19.23 -20.21 -12.19
N PRO A 378 20.57 -20.41 -12.25
CA PRO A 378 21.37 -20.65 -11.05
C PRO A 378 21.14 -19.53 -10.02
N GLY A 379 21.09 -19.88 -8.72
CA GLY A 379 20.87 -18.91 -7.65
C GLY A 379 21.90 -17.78 -7.65
N ASP A 380 21.50 -16.60 -7.16
CA ASP A 380 22.35 -15.42 -7.26
C ASP A 380 23.59 -15.56 -6.35
N THR A 381 24.77 -15.35 -6.90
CA THR A 381 26.01 -15.43 -6.14
C THR A 381 26.18 -14.26 -5.15
N GLU A 382 25.47 -13.16 -5.33
CA GLU A 382 25.65 -11.93 -4.55
C GLU A 382 25.18 -12.10 -3.10
N ILE A 383 24.04 -12.76 -2.85
CA ILE A 383 23.59 -13.03 -1.47
C ILE A 383 24.56 -13.91 -0.70
N HIS A 384 25.43 -14.66 -1.36
CA HIS A 384 26.48 -15.42 -0.68
C HIS A 384 27.67 -14.54 -0.27
N ARG A 385 27.95 -13.46 -1.00
CA ARG A 385 29.13 -12.59 -0.83
C ARG A 385 28.90 -11.40 0.11
N VAL A 386 27.72 -10.79 0.06
CA VAL A 386 27.43 -9.51 0.75
C VAL A 386 27.07 -9.74 2.22
N GLU A 387 27.50 -8.92 3.18
CA GLU A 387 27.14 -9.14 4.59
C GLU A 387 25.64 -8.96 4.86
N ALA A 388 25.13 -9.65 5.90
CA ALA A 388 23.70 -9.62 6.23
C ALA A 388 23.19 -8.21 6.59
N GLU A 389 24.06 -7.40 7.19
CA GLU A 389 23.77 -6.02 7.57
C GLU A 389 23.62 -5.11 6.34
N ASP A 390 24.53 -5.22 5.36
CA ASP A 390 24.46 -4.44 4.11
C ASP A 390 23.17 -4.75 3.34
N VAL A 391 22.80 -6.02 3.23
CA VAL A 391 21.54 -6.44 2.59
C VAL A 391 20.33 -5.85 3.33
N ALA A 392 20.33 -5.92 4.66
CA ALA A 392 19.25 -5.40 5.49
C ALA A 392 19.12 -3.87 5.43
N ASN A 393 20.24 -3.15 5.40
CA ASN A 393 20.28 -1.69 5.30
C ASN A 393 19.75 -1.22 3.94
N HIS A 394 20.17 -1.86 2.85
CA HIS A 394 19.64 -1.57 1.51
C HIS A 394 18.15 -1.93 1.37
N LEU A 395 17.70 -3.04 1.98
CA LEU A 395 16.28 -3.40 2.03
C LEU A 395 15.47 -2.34 2.76
N THR A 396 15.93 -1.93 3.94
CA THR A 396 15.29 -0.90 4.76
C THR A 396 15.21 0.43 4.02
N ALA A 397 16.31 0.88 3.41
CA ALA A 397 16.36 2.11 2.63
C ALA A 397 15.39 2.06 1.45
N PHE A 398 15.36 0.96 0.70
CA PHE A 398 14.49 0.82 -0.46
C PHE A 398 13.00 0.75 -0.07
N HIS A 399 12.66 -0.01 0.98
CA HIS A 399 11.28 -0.08 1.46
C HIS A 399 10.81 1.23 2.07
N TRP A 400 11.70 2.01 2.68
CA TRP A 400 11.37 3.37 3.13
C TRP A 400 11.02 4.29 1.96
N GLU A 401 11.79 4.24 0.87
CA GLU A 401 11.47 4.99 -0.36
C GLU A 401 10.09 4.61 -0.91
N LEU A 402 9.80 3.31 -1.04
CA LEU A 402 8.49 2.84 -1.50
C LEU A 402 7.37 3.26 -0.54
N PHE A 403 7.57 3.09 0.77
CA PHE A 403 6.59 3.45 1.78
C PHE A 403 6.31 4.96 1.83
N ARG A 404 7.28 5.81 1.53
CA ARG A 404 7.09 7.25 1.38
C ARG A 404 6.33 7.65 0.11
N CYS A 405 6.38 6.82 -0.93
CA CYS A 405 5.61 7.06 -2.16
C CYS A 405 4.11 6.85 -1.95
N VAL A 406 3.72 5.98 -1.00
CA VAL A 406 2.31 5.67 -0.72
C VAL A 406 1.61 6.86 -0.07
N HIS A 407 0.62 7.42 -0.75
CA HIS A 407 -0.23 8.44 -0.14
C HIS A 407 -1.19 7.82 0.90
N GLU A 408 -1.57 8.59 1.92
CA GLU A 408 -2.46 8.09 2.98
C GLU A 408 -3.85 7.71 2.48
N LEU A 409 -4.33 8.40 1.44
CA LEU A 409 -5.57 8.06 0.76
C LEU A 409 -5.53 6.70 0.08
N GLU A 410 -4.37 6.22 -0.39
CA GLU A 410 -4.30 4.93 -1.06
C GLU A 410 -4.77 3.80 -0.14
N PHE A 411 -4.56 3.93 1.18
CA PHE A 411 -5.08 2.98 2.17
C PHE A 411 -6.61 3.04 2.31
N VAL A 412 -7.18 4.24 2.19
CA VAL A 412 -8.63 4.45 2.25
C VAL A 412 -9.27 3.92 0.97
N ASP A 413 -8.74 4.30 -0.19
CA ASP A 413 -9.28 3.92 -1.50
C ASP A 413 -9.18 2.42 -1.73
N TYR A 414 -8.08 1.79 -1.30
CA TYR A 414 -7.91 0.34 -1.37
C TYR A 414 -9.03 -0.41 -0.64
N VAL A 415 -9.45 0.11 0.52
CA VAL A 415 -10.43 -0.54 1.39
C VAL A 415 -11.87 -0.20 1.01
N PHE A 416 -12.14 1.06 0.68
CA PHE A 416 -13.49 1.54 0.39
C PHE A 416 -13.96 1.20 -1.02
N HIS A 417 -13.04 1.17 -1.98
CA HIS A 417 -13.37 1.00 -3.40
C HIS A 417 -12.92 -0.34 -3.97
N GLY A 418 -12.07 -1.08 -3.25
CA GLY A 418 -11.57 -2.39 -3.68
C GLY A 418 -10.97 -2.31 -5.09
N GLU A 419 -11.47 -3.14 -6.01
CA GLU A 419 -10.98 -3.16 -7.40
C GLU A 419 -11.25 -1.85 -8.17
N ARG A 420 -12.21 -1.02 -7.71
CA ARG A 420 -12.54 0.25 -8.35
C ARG A 420 -11.63 1.41 -7.92
N GLY A 421 -10.89 1.25 -6.82
CA GLY A 421 -9.94 2.26 -6.32
C GLY A 421 -8.54 2.13 -6.92
N ARG A 422 -8.30 1.14 -7.80
CA ARG A 422 -6.95 0.79 -8.29
C ARG A 422 -6.21 1.94 -8.96
N ARG A 423 -6.93 2.87 -9.58
CA ARG A 423 -6.36 4.09 -10.16
C ARG A 423 -5.60 4.94 -9.14
N GLU A 424 -6.06 4.90 -7.89
CA GLU A 424 -5.56 5.74 -6.81
C GLU A 424 -4.55 4.99 -5.93
N THR A 425 -4.35 3.67 -6.09
CA THR A 425 -3.56 2.84 -5.15
C THR A 425 -2.27 2.24 -5.70
N ALA A 426 -1.76 2.76 -6.82
CA ALA A 426 -0.58 2.22 -7.51
C ALA A 426 0.65 2.03 -6.60
N ASN A 427 0.96 3.01 -5.73
CA ASN A 427 2.16 2.94 -4.89
C ASN A 427 1.99 1.92 -3.76
N LEU A 428 0.79 1.84 -3.18
CA LEU A 428 0.43 0.83 -2.19
C LEU A 428 0.55 -0.59 -2.78
N GLU A 429 0.04 -0.80 -3.99
CA GLU A 429 0.14 -2.10 -4.68
C GLU A 429 1.59 -2.51 -4.93
N LEU A 430 2.44 -1.57 -5.38
CA LEU A 430 3.87 -1.82 -5.57
C LEU A 430 4.58 -2.19 -4.25
N LEU A 431 4.20 -1.57 -3.13
CA LEU A 431 4.75 -1.92 -1.81
C LEU A 431 4.30 -3.32 -1.34
N LEU A 432 3.04 -3.69 -1.57
CA LEU A 432 2.52 -5.03 -1.26
C LEU A 432 3.17 -6.12 -2.12
N GLN A 433 3.34 -5.85 -3.40
CA GLN A 433 4.07 -6.72 -4.32
C GLN A 433 5.53 -6.87 -3.89
N ARG A 434 6.18 -5.79 -3.45
CA ARG A 434 7.55 -5.84 -2.94
C ARG A 434 7.65 -6.72 -1.69
N CYS A 435 6.67 -6.65 -0.78
CA CYS A 435 6.61 -7.55 0.36
C CYS A 435 6.55 -9.02 -0.08
N SER A 436 5.75 -9.32 -1.11
CA SER A 436 5.66 -10.67 -1.68
C SER A 436 6.96 -11.08 -2.39
N GLU A 437 7.61 -10.17 -3.08
CA GLU A 437 8.90 -10.41 -3.75
C GLU A 437 9.99 -10.80 -2.75
N VAL A 438 10.07 -10.13 -1.60
CA VAL A 438 11.02 -10.48 -0.53
C VAL A 438 10.75 -11.89 0.03
N GLN A 439 9.48 -12.29 0.17
CA GLN A 439 9.12 -13.64 0.63
C GLN A 439 9.61 -14.71 -0.36
N HIS A 440 9.35 -14.50 -1.65
CA HIS A 440 9.76 -15.42 -2.71
C HIS A 440 11.26 -15.40 -2.92
N TRP A 441 11.93 -14.25 -2.75
CA TRP A 441 13.38 -14.15 -2.79
C TRP A 441 14.05 -15.07 -1.78
N VAL A 442 13.60 -15.05 -0.52
CA VAL A 442 14.13 -15.94 0.53
C VAL A 442 13.96 -17.41 0.13
N ALA A 443 12.77 -17.80 -0.34
CA ALA A 443 12.51 -19.18 -0.76
C ALA A 443 13.37 -19.57 -1.97
N THR A 444 13.47 -18.70 -2.96
CA THR A 444 14.23 -18.90 -4.21
C THR A 444 15.71 -19.15 -3.89
N GLU A 445 16.36 -18.26 -3.16
CA GLU A 445 17.79 -18.38 -2.86
C GLU A 445 18.11 -19.64 -2.05
N VAL A 446 17.25 -20.01 -1.10
CA VAL A 446 17.43 -21.25 -0.33
C VAL A 446 17.29 -22.49 -1.23
N LEU A 447 16.30 -22.51 -2.12
CA LEU A 447 15.95 -23.68 -2.93
C LEU A 447 16.82 -23.84 -4.18
N LEU A 448 17.50 -22.79 -4.62
CA LEU A 448 18.53 -22.84 -5.65
C LEU A 448 19.91 -23.19 -5.10
N CYS A 449 20.09 -23.20 -3.77
CA CYS A 449 21.35 -23.53 -3.14
C CYS A 449 21.50 -25.05 -2.94
N GLU A 450 22.10 -25.73 -3.92
CA GLU A 450 22.26 -27.20 -3.91
C GLU A 450 23.10 -27.72 -2.73
N SER A 451 24.21 -27.04 -2.41
CA SER A 451 25.11 -27.46 -1.35
C SER A 451 24.46 -27.28 0.03
N LEU A 452 24.20 -28.39 0.73
CA LEU A 452 23.60 -28.42 2.07
C LEU A 452 24.32 -27.48 3.06
N GLY A 453 25.65 -27.43 3.03
CA GLY A 453 26.43 -26.55 3.91
C GLY A 453 26.23 -25.06 3.60
N LYS A 454 26.26 -24.68 2.32
CA LYS A 454 26.00 -23.30 1.88
C LYS A 454 24.55 -22.90 2.14
N ARG A 455 23.60 -23.84 1.96
CA ARG A 455 22.17 -23.62 2.21
C ARG A 455 21.88 -23.39 3.69
N ALA A 456 22.50 -24.16 4.60
CA ALA A 456 22.40 -23.89 6.04
C ALA A 456 23.01 -22.53 6.44
N HIS A 457 24.07 -22.10 5.75
CA HIS A 457 24.63 -20.76 5.91
C HIS A 457 23.66 -19.68 5.42
N LEU A 458 22.96 -19.89 4.31
CA LEU A 458 21.90 -18.98 3.85
C LEU A 458 20.75 -18.85 4.85
N LEU A 459 20.26 -19.95 5.43
CA LEU A 459 19.25 -19.87 6.50
C LEU A 459 19.72 -19.00 7.66
N LYS A 460 20.95 -19.21 8.13
CA LYS A 460 21.58 -18.37 9.16
C LYS A 460 21.64 -16.90 8.74
N LYS A 461 21.98 -16.63 7.48
CA LYS A 461 22.09 -15.27 6.93
C LYS A 461 20.74 -14.58 6.86
N PHE A 462 19.68 -15.22 6.38
CA PHE A 462 18.33 -14.65 6.38
C PHE A 462 17.81 -14.37 7.79
N ILE A 463 18.10 -15.23 8.76
CA ILE A 463 17.77 -14.96 10.18
C ILE A 463 18.53 -13.71 10.68
N LYS A 464 19.79 -13.50 10.28
CA LYS A 464 20.52 -12.26 10.59
C LYS A 464 19.91 -11.03 9.90
N VAL A 465 19.58 -11.13 8.61
CA VAL A 465 18.91 -10.05 7.85
C VAL A 465 17.62 -9.63 8.57
N ALA A 466 16.76 -10.60 8.93
CA ALA A 466 15.53 -10.32 9.69
C ALA A 466 15.81 -9.64 11.04
N ALA A 467 16.86 -10.07 11.76
CA ALA A 467 17.26 -9.46 13.02
C ALA A 467 17.64 -7.96 12.85
N VAL A 468 18.45 -7.66 11.84
CA VAL A 468 18.88 -6.28 11.53
C VAL A 468 17.69 -5.44 11.04
N CYS A 469 16.83 -5.95 10.16
CA CYS A 469 15.61 -5.24 9.76
C CYS A 469 14.71 -4.90 10.95
N LYS A 470 14.54 -5.83 11.90
CA LYS A 470 13.80 -5.55 13.14
C LYS A 470 14.48 -4.47 13.98
N GLN A 471 15.82 -4.46 14.06
CA GLN A 471 16.59 -3.42 14.76
C GLN A 471 16.41 -2.05 14.09
N ASN A 472 16.41 -2.01 12.76
CA ASN A 472 16.15 -0.82 11.96
C ASN A 472 14.67 -0.41 11.94
N GLN A 473 13.81 -1.13 12.68
CA GLN A 473 12.35 -0.93 12.72
C GLN A 473 11.66 -1.08 11.35
N ASP A 474 12.28 -1.83 10.44
CA ASP A 474 11.68 -2.33 9.21
C ASP A 474 10.94 -3.65 9.49
N MET A 475 9.74 -3.49 10.03
CA MET A 475 8.87 -4.61 10.36
C MET A 475 8.26 -5.26 9.11
N LEU A 476 8.23 -4.57 7.97
CA LEU A 476 7.77 -5.14 6.70
C LEU A 476 8.74 -6.21 6.20
N THR A 477 10.04 -5.90 6.13
CA THR A 477 11.06 -6.88 5.72
C THR A 477 11.21 -8.00 6.73
N PHE A 478 11.23 -7.66 8.02
CA PHE A 478 11.29 -8.67 9.09
C PHE A 478 10.20 -9.72 8.91
N TYR A 479 8.94 -9.30 8.75
CA TYR A 479 7.81 -10.22 8.58
C TYR A 479 7.92 -11.00 7.27
N ALA A 480 8.28 -10.33 6.16
CA ALA A 480 8.44 -10.96 4.85
C ALA A 480 9.51 -12.06 4.85
N VAL A 481 10.66 -11.84 5.50
CA VAL A 481 11.72 -12.84 5.60
C VAL A 481 11.28 -14.04 6.46
N VAL A 482 10.58 -13.79 7.58
CA VAL A 482 10.05 -14.87 8.42
C VAL A 482 9.02 -15.71 7.66
N ILE A 483 8.11 -15.07 6.90
CA ILE A 483 7.17 -15.78 6.02
C ILE A 483 7.92 -16.61 4.97
N GLY A 484 8.95 -16.05 4.33
CA GLY A 484 9.76 -16.76 3.34
C GLY A 484 10.46 -17.99 3.91
N LEU A 485 11.00 -17.90 5.12
CA LEU A 485 11.62 -19.03 5.83
C LEU A 485 10.59 -20.07 6.29
N ASN A 486 9.38 -19.65 6.63
CA ASN A 486 8.26 -20.53 6.97
C ASN A 486 7.52 -21.10 5.76
N ASN A 487 7.86 -20.67 4.53
CA ASN A 487 7.25 -21.20 3.32
C ASN A 487 7.44 -22.72 3.27
N ALA A 488 6.37 -23.46 2.94
CA ALA A 488 6.32 -24.92 3.04
C ALA A 488 7.48 -25.68 2.33
N PRO A 489 7.94 -25.27 1.13
CA PRO A 489 9.11 -25.86 0.49
C PRO A 489 10.43 -25.59 1.21
N VAL A 490 10.53 -24.53 2.02
CA VAL A 490 11.73 -24.21 2.82
C VAL A 490 11.68 -24.89 4.18
N SER A 491 10.55 -24.79 4.89
CA SER A 491 10.39 -25.34 6.24
C SER A 491 10.50 -26.87 6.29
N ARG A 492 10.27 -27.55 5.16
CA ARG A 492 10.43 -29.01 5.05
C ARG A 492 11.87 -29.53 4.95
N LEU A 493 12.86 -28.66 4.69
CA LEU A 493 14.27 -29.05 4.49
C LEU A 493 14.96 -29.45 5.82
N ARG A 494 14.53 -30.58 6.40
CA ARG A 494 14.93 -31.02 7.75
C ARG A 494 16.44 -31.09 7.92
N LEU A 495 17.17 -31.64 6.95
CA LEU A 495 18.63 -31.79 7.05
C LEU A 495 19.33 -30.41 7.08
N THR A 496 18.79 -29.45 6.34
CA THR A 496 19.27 -28.07 6.33
C THR A 496 19.00 -27.38 7.67
N TRP A 497 17.77 -27.47 8.19
CA TRP A 497 17.41 -26.91 9.49
C TRP A 497 18.20 -27.55 10.63
N GLU A 498 18.49 -28.85 10.57
CA GLU A 498 19.28 -29.55 11.57
C GLU A 498 20.71 -29.00 11.69
N LYS A 499 21.35 -28.69 10.55
CA LYS A 499 22.69 -28.06 10.51
C LYS A 499 22.75 -26.63 11.04
N LEU A 500 21.60 -25.96 11.22
CA LEU A 500 21.58 -24.61 11.76
C LEU A 500 22.02 -24.61 13.24
N PRO A 501 22.97 -23.74 13.65
CA PRO A 501 23.41 -23.70 15.05
C PRO A 501 22.26 -23.35 16.00
N GLY A 502 22.24 -23.96 17.20
CA GLY A 502 21.14 -23.82 18.17
C GLY A 502 20.79 -22.37 18.53
N LYS A 503 21.78 -21.47 18.59
CA LYS A 503 21.56 -20.02 18.80
C LYS A 503 20.62 -19.42 17.74
N PHE A 504 20.78 -19.80 16.47
CA PHE A 504 19.96 -19.28 15.37
C PHE A 504 18.60 -19.97 15.28
N LYS A 505 18.50 -21.27 15.63
CA LYS A 505 17.21 -21.95 15.80
C LYS A 505 16.35 -21.25 16.86
N ASN A 506 16.94 -20.94 18.02
CA ASN A 506 16.25 -20.23 19.10
C ASN A 506 15.88 -18.80 18.71
N LEU A 507 16.75 -18.11 17.96
CA LEU A 507 16.45 -16.77 17.45
C LEU A 507 15.27 -16.80 16.47
N PHE A 508 15.25 -17.75 15.54
CA PHE A 508 14.14 -17.91 14.60
C PHE A 508 12.82 -18.24 15.31
N ARG A 509 12.82 -19.11 16.33
CA ARG A 509 11.64 -19.37 17.15
C ARG A 509 11.07 -18.11 17.83
N LYS A 510 11.94 -17.19 18.26
CA LYS A 510 11.49 -15.89 18.79
C LYS A 510 10.83 -15.03 17.71
N PHE A 511 11.27 -15.15 16.45
CA PHE A 511 10.66 -14.45 15.32
C PHE A 511 9.30 -15.05 14.94
N GLU A 512 9.17 -16.38 14.98
CA GLU A 512 7.89 -17.07 14.82
C GLU A 512 6.88 -16.60 15.88
N ASN A 513 7.28 -16.58 17.16
CA ASN A 513 6.42 -16.08 18.26
C ASN A 513 6.01 -14.60 18.09
N LEU A 514 6.88 -13.78 17.48
CA LEU A 514 6.59 -12.37 17.21
C LEU A 514 5.61 -12.19 16.03
N THR A 515 5.61 -13.13 15.09
CA THR A 515 4.76 -13.12 13.89
C THR A 515 3.51 -14.01 14.03
N ASP A 516 3.27 -14.53 15.23
CA ASP A 516 2.13 -15.37 15.56
C ASP A 516 0.79 -14.61 15.38
N PRO A 517 -0.17 -15.13 14.60
CA PRO A 517 -1.49 -14.51 14.44
C PRO A 517 -2.38 -14.57 15.69
N CYS A 518 -2.04 -15.38 16.70
CA CYS A 518 -2.83 -15.57 17.90
C CYS A 518 -3.20 -14.24 18.60
N ARG A 519 -4.45 -14.19 19.11
CA ARG A 519 -5.02 -13.02 19.80
C ARG A 519 -4.88 -11.74 18.96
N ASN A 520 -5.17 -11.84 17.66
CA ASN A 520 -5.04 -10.76 16.68
C ASN A 520 -3.63 -10.15 16.65
N HIS A 521 -2.61 -10.99 16.44
CA HIS A 521 -1.21 -10.56 16.36
C HIS A 521 -0.72 -9.79 17.60
N LYS A 522 -1.11 -10.25 18.80
CA LYS A 522 -0.83 -9.54 20.07
C LYS A 522 0.65 -9.22 20.24
N SER A 523 1.54 -10.19 20.05
CA SER A 523 3.00 -10.03 20.20
C SER A 523 3.56 -8.93 19.29
N TYR A 524 3.16 -8.95 18.01
CA TYR A 524 3.57 -7.94 17.03
C TYR A 524 3.09 -6.54 17.45
N ARG A 525 1.82 -6.41 17.83
CA ARG A 525 1.22 -5.12 18.22
C ARG A 525 1.86 -4.55 19.48
N GLU A 526 2.16 -5.38 20.47
CA GLU A 526 2.87 -4.96 21.68
C GLU A 526 4.26 -4.41 21.37
N VAL A 527 5.01 -5.07 20.48
CA VAL A 527 6.32 -4.58 20.03
C VAL A 527 6.18 -3.27 19.26
N LEU A 528 5.24 -3.19 18.31
CA LEU A 528 5.02 -2.00 17.50
C LEU A 528 4.63 -0.78 18.35
N SER A 529 3.83 -0.98 19.40
CA SER A 529 3.40 0.09 20.32
C SER A 529 4.54 0.77 21.09
N ARG A 530 5.67 0.07 21.25
CA ARG A 530 6.85 0.56 21.98
C ARG A 530 7.88 1.23 21.06
N MET A 531 7.75 1.07 19.75
CA MET A 531 8.65 1.65 18.76
C MET A 531 8.39 3.15 18.59
N LYS A 532 9.44 3.91 18.29
CA LYS A 532 9.35 5.35 17.97
C LYS A 532 9.71 5.56 16.50
N PRO A 533 9.05 6.47 15.76
CA PRO A 533 9.38 6.75 14.36
C PRO A 533 10.88 7.02 14.15
N PRO A 534 11.48 6.65 13.01
CA PRO A 534 10.86 6.04 11.81
C PRO A 534 10.50 4.55 11.98
N ILE A 535 9.35 4.13 11.43
CA ILE A 535 8.89 2.72 11.45
C ILE A 535 8.36 2.35 10.06
N ILE A 536 8.75 1.21 9.51
CA ILE A 536 8.06 0.59 8.37
C ILE A 536 7.19 -0.55 8.91
N PRO A 537 5.87 -0.35 9.07
CA PRO A 537 5.01 -1.39 9.62
C PRO A 537 4.75 -2.50 8.61
N PHE A 538 4.35 -3.68 9.10
CA PHE A 538 3.80 -4.73 8.25
C PHE A 538 2.43 -4.30 7.68
N VAL A 539 2.47 -3.69 6.49
CA VAL A 539 1.34 -3.07 5.79
C VAL A 539 0.13 -3.99 5.62
N PRO A 540 0.26 -5.30 5.29
CA PRO A 540 -0.89 -6.19 5.16
C PRO A 540 -1.77 -6.26 6.42
N LEU A 541 -1.17 -6.17 7.62
CA LEU A 541 -1.95 -6.16 8.87
C LEU A 541 -2.71 -4.84 9.08
N ILE A 542 -2.15 -3.71 8.62
CA ILE A 542 -2.86 -2.42 8.63
C ILE A 542 -4.08 -2.48 7.70
N LEU A 543 -3.91 -3.05 6.51
CA LEU A 543 -5.03 -3.22 5.56
C LEU A 543 -6.09 -4.18 6.10
N LYS A 544 -5.69 -5.26 6.78
CA LYS A 544 -6.62 -6.14 7.49
C LYS A 544 -7.46 -5.36 8.52
N ASP A 545 -6.82 -4.52 9.33
CA ASP A 545 -7.51 -3.71 10.34
C ASP A 545 -8.48 -2.71 9.72
N LEU A 546 -8.05 -1.99 8.67
CA LEU A 546 -8.89 -1.03 7.96
C LEU A 546 -10.07 -1.71 7.26
N THR A 547 -9.84 -2.88 6.65
CA THR A 547 -10.91 -3.68 6.00
C THR A 547 -11.95 -4.10 7.01
N PHE A 548 -11.51 -4.66 8.15
CA PHE A 548 -12.43 -5.07 9.22
C PHE A 548 -13.25 -3.89 9.75
N LEU A 549 -12.61 -2.73 9.96
CA LEU A 549 -13.28 -1.52 10.39
C LEU A 549 -14.31 -1.02 9.35
N HIS A 550 -13.96 -1.09 8.06
CA HIS A 550 -14.85 -0.72 6.98
C HIS A 550 -16.07 -1.67 6.88
N GLU A 551 -15.86 -2.97 7.04
CA GLU A 551 -16.91 -3.99 6.94
C GLU A 551 -17.81 -4.04 8.18
N ALA A 552 -17.29 -3.70 9.37
CA ALA A 552 -18.02 -3.76 10.64
C ALA A 552 -19.16 -2.72 10.75
N SER A 553 -19.14 -1.65 9.94
CA SER A 553 -20.12 -0.57 10.03
C SER A 553 -20.48 0.02 8.67
N LYS A 554 -21.74 0.42 8.49
CA LYS A 554 -22.17 1.11 7.26
C LYS A 554 -21.64 2.54 7.24
N THR A 555 -21.23 3.00 6.06
CA THR A 555 -20.81 4.40 5.85
C THR A 555 -21.99 5.36 5.89
N LEU A 556 -23.18 4.89 5.51
CA LEU A 556 -24.44 5.63 5.58
C LEU A 556 -25.39 4.90 6.53
N VAL A 557 -25.94 5.63 7.50
CA VAL A 557 -26.96 5.16 8.45
C VAL A 557 -28.14 6.11 8.36
N ASP A 558 -29.31 5.60 7.99
CA ASP A 558 -30.54 6.37 7.78
C ASP A 558 -30.38 7.58 6.84
N GLY A 559 -29.56 7.41 5.80
CA GLY A 559 -29.24 8.46 4.82
C GLY A 559 -28.23 9.50 5.31
N LEU A 560 -27.74 9.40 6.54
CA LEU A 560 -26.72 10.27 7.12
C LEU A 560 -25.34 9.61 7.09
N VAL A 561 -24.29 10.42 7.00
CA VAL A 561 -22.90 9.95 7.04
C VAL A 561 -22.54 9.51 8.45
N ASN A 562 -22.01 8.29 8.58
CA ASN A 562 -21.50 7.76 9.84
C ASN A 562 -20.12 8.36 10.17
N VAL A 563 -20.11 9.50 10.86
CA VAL A 563 -18.88 10.22 11.24
C VAL A 563 -18.01 9.41 12.20
N GLU A 564 -18.61 8.57 13.06
CA GLU A 564 -17.88 7.70 13.98
C GLU A 564 -16.99 6.71 13.22
N LYS A 565 -17.56 6.02 12.21
CA LYS A 565 -16.80 5.16 11.30
C LYS A 565 -15.63 5.92 10.64
N LEU A 566 -15.91 7.09 10.08
CA LEU A 566 -14.89 7.90 9.40
C LEU A 566 -13.78 8.35 10.37
N HIS A 567 -14.14 8.69 11.60
CA HIS A 567 -13.17 9.03 12.64
C HIS A 567 -12.26 7.84 12.98
N SER A 568 -12.82 6.64 13.15
CA SER A 568 -12.04 5.44 13.44
C SER A 568 -11.10 5.06 12.29
N VAL A 569 -11.54 5.21 11.02
CA VAL A 569 -10.66 5.05 9.85
C VAL A 569 -9.52 6.06 9.89
N ALA A 570 -9.85 7.34 10.10
CA ALA A 570 -8.86 8.42 10.13
C ALA A 570 -7.81 8.20 11.24
N GLU A 571 -8.20 7.73 12.42
CA GLU A 571 -7.24 7.36 13.48
C GLU A 571 -6.24 6.31 13.02
N LYS A 572 -6.70 5.25 12.34
CA LYS A 572 -5.81 4.22 11.81
C LYS A 572 -4.86 4.77 10.76
N VAL A 573 -5.35 5.61 9.84
CA VAL A 573 -4.51 6.28 8.83
C VAL A 573 -3.47 7.21 9.49
N ARG A 574 -3.84 7.95 10.53
CA ARG A 574 -2.88 8.80 11.28
C ARG A 574 -1.74 8.01 11.92
N THR A 575 -1.93 6.73 12.25
CA THR A 575 -0.81 5.88 12.72
C THR A 575 0.25 5.68 11.65
N ILE A 576 -0.15 5.60 10.37
CA ILE A 576 0.75 5.49 9.21
C ILE A 576 1.54 6.79 9.04
N ARG A 577 0.87 7.94 9.21
CA ARG A 577 1.54 9.26 9.26
C ARG A 577 2.58 9.31 10.35
N LYS A 578 2.22 8.87 11.57
CA LYS A 578 3.13 8.82 12.72
C LYS A 578 4.35 7.95 12.43
N CYS A 579 4.19 6.78 11.82
CA CYS A 579 5.32 5.92 11.42
C CYS A 579 6.37 6.63 10.56
N ARG A 580 5.95 7.62 9.76
CA ARG A 580 6.80 8.38 8.82
C ARG A 580 7.18 9.79 9.29
N SER A 581 6.90 10.15 10.55
CA SER A 581 7.07 11.51 11.05
C SER A 581 8.54 11.94 11.29
N ARG A 582 9.48 11.01 11.19
CA ARG A 582 10.92 11.25 11.32
C ARG A 582 11.65 10.66 10.12
N PRO A 583 12.75 11.28 9.66
CA PRO A 583 13.54 10.73 8.57
C PRO A 583 14.20 9.40 8.97
N LEU A 584 14.38 8.52 8.00
CA LEU A 584 15.23 7.34 8.15
C LEU A 584 16.69 7.78 8.09
N CYS A 585 17.46 7.44 9.13
CA CYS A 585 18.90 7.63 9.16
C CYS A 585 19.56 6.25 9.20
N LEU A 586 20.25 5.89 8.12
CA LEU A 586 21.10 4.69 8.05
C LEU A 586 22.50 5.15 7.69
N GLU A 587 23.48 4.70 8.45
CA GLU A 587 24.88 4.92 8.11
C GLU A 587 25.27 3.88 7.06
N MET A 588 25.54 4.34 5.84
CA MET A 588 25.95 3.50 4.71
C MET A 588 27.13 4.14 4.03
N GLU A 589 28.22 3.38 3.86
CA GLU A 589 29.41 3.86 3.17
C GLU A 589 29.15 3.97 1.66
N SER A 590 29.75 4.98 1.02
CA SER A 590 29.76 5.07 -0.43
C SER A 590 30.90 4.21 -0.99
N SER A 591 30.57 3.02 -1.50
CA SER A 591 31.54 2.16 -2.20
C SER A 591 30.92 1.45 -3.42
N PRO A 592 31.73 0.99 -4.40
CA PRO A 592 31.23 0.22 -5.54
C PRO A 592 30.48 -1.05 -5.12
N GLN A 593 30.92 -1.71 -4.05
CA GLN A 593 30.26 -2.90 -3.51
C GLN A 593 28.88 -2.58 -2.92
N GLN A 594 28.73 -1.40 -2.30
CA GLN A 594 27.44 -0.92 -1.81
C GLN A 594 26.50 -0.60 -2.97
N LEU A 595 26.99 -0.01 -4.07
CA LEU A 595 26.18 0.19 -5.30
C LEU A 595 25.72 -1.13 -5.92
N GLN A 596 26.59 -2.15 -5.96
CA GLN A 596 26.23 -3.49 -6.42
C GLN A 596 25.15 -4.13 -5.53
N THR A 597 25.31 -4.02 -4.21
CA THR A 597 24.31 -4.49 -3.24
C THR A 597 22.98 -3.75 -3.40
N LYS A 598 23.02 -2.43 -3.61
CA LYS A 598 21.84 -1.61 -3.90
C LYS A 598 21.13 -2.11 -5.17
N ALA A 599 21.86 -2.37 -6.25
CA ALA A 599 21.30 -2.90 -7.49
C ALA A 599 20.67 -4.27 -7.26
N TYR A 600 21.38 -5.18 -6.59
CA TYR A 600 20.92 -6.53 -6.25
C TYR A 600 19.60 -6.49 -5.46
N VAL A 601 19.57 -5.77 -4.33
CA VAL A 601 18.38 -5.65 -3.48
C VAL A 601 17.20 -5.09 -4.26
N ARG A 602 17.44 -4.14 -5.15
CA ARG A 602 16.40 -3.50 -5.92
C ARG A 602 15.97 -4.29 -7.15
N GLN A 603 16.59 -5.42 -7.49
CA GLN A 603 16.30 -6.21 -8.70
C GLN A 603 16.36 -7.72 -8.44
N PHE A 604 15.70 -8.17 -7.37
CA PHE A 604 15.61 -9.60 -7.10
C PHE A 604 15.01 -10.37 -8.27
N GLN A 605 15.66 -11.48 -8.62
CA GLN A 605 15.09 -12.51 -9.48
C GLN A 605 14.51 -13.57 -8.56
N VAL A 606 13.20 -13.81 -8.65
CA VAL A 606 12.48 -14.69 -7.72
C VAL A 606 11.63 -15.67 -8.49
N ILE A 607 11.43 -16.85 -7.90
CA ILE A 607 10.46 -17.84 -8.35
C ILE A 607 9.21 -17.67 -7.48
N ASP A 608 8.11 -17.24 -8.09
CA ASP A 608 6.79 -17.11 -7.46
C ASP A 608 5.84 -18.29 -7.76
N ASN A 609 6.26 -19.22 -8.63
CA ASN A 609 5.55 -20.47 -8.87
C ASN A 609 5.77 -21.47 -7.73
N GLN A 610 4.78 -21.60 -6.85
CA GLN A 610 4.85 -22.47 -5.67
C GLN A 610 5.07 -23.95 -6.01
N ASN A 611 4.55 -24.45 -7.14
CA ASN A 611 4.75 -25.84 -7.56
C ASN A 611 6.23 -26.07 -7.90
N LEU A 612 6.85 -25.15 -8.63
CA LEU A 612 8.28 -25.19 -8.94
C LEU A 612 9.14 -25.13 -7.68
N LEU A 613 8.79 -24.28 -6.70
CA LEU A 613 9.49 -24.24 -5.41
C LEU A 613 9.41 -25.60 -4.68
N PHE A 614 8.26 -26.28 -4.72
CA PHE A 614 8.14 -27.62 -4.17
C PHE A 614 8.99 -28.64 -4.92
N GLU A 615 9.00 -28.61 -6.25
CA GLU A 615 9.83 -29.52 -7.04
C GLU A 615 11.33 -29.35 -6.71
N LEU A 616 11.81 -28.12 -6.62
CA LEU A 616 13.19 -27.82 -6.20
C LEU A 616 13.47 -28.34 -4.79
N SER A 617 12.55 -28.11 -3.85
CA SER A 617 12.69 -28.61 -2.48
C SER A 617 12.81 -30.13 -2.42
N HIS A 618 11.99 -30.86 -3.17
CA HIS A 618 12.05 -32.33 -3.23
C HIS A 618 13.32 -32.83 -3.93
N LYS A 619 13.86 -32.10 -4.91
CA LYS A 619 15.15 -32.41 -5.53
C LYS A 619 16.30 -32.26 -4.55
N LEU A 620 16.25 -31.26 -3.67
CA LEU A 620 17.27 -31.04 -2.64
C LEU A 620 17.20 -32.07 -1.50
N GLU A 621 15.99 -32.38 -1.02
CA GLU A 621 15.74 -33.30 0.09
C GLU A 621 14.51 -34.16 -0.22
N SER A 622 14.74 -35.27 -0.94
CA SER A 622 13.74 -36.24 -1.35
C SER A 622 13.25 -37.07 -0.15
N ASN A 623 12.29 -36.53 0.62
CA ASN A 623 11.62 -37.16 1.78
C ASN A 623 12.52 -38.07 2.64
N SER A 624 13.07 -37.51 3.72
CA SER A 624 13.25 -38.30 4.94
C SER A 624 11.88 -38.87 5.33
N GLN A 625 11.72 -40.19 5.15
CA GLN A 625 10.59 -40.96 5.68
C GLN A 625 10.38 -40.69 7.17
#